data_AF-A0A0N1MPY5-F1
#
_entry.id   AF-A0A0N1MPY5-F1
#
_cell.length_a   1.000
_cell.length_b   1.000
_cell.length_c   1.000
_cell.angle_alpha   90.00
_cell.angle_beta   90.00
_cell.angle_gamma   90.00
#
_symmetry.space_group_name_H-M   'P 1'
#
loop_
_entity.id
_entity.type
_entity.pdbx_description
1 polymer ?
#
loop_
_entity_poly.entity_id
_entity_poly.type
_entity_poly.pdbx_seq_one_letter_code
_entity_poly.pdbx_strand_id
1 'polypeptide(L)' 'MVKYPQITIYIDMQSEQGNPISILGEAIVALEEYGVDEEIRGQLIKEVANKDYNHLLQTIEEWVNVSYIKAKKI' A
#
# COMPACT_ATOMS: atom_id res chain seq x y z
N MET A 1 9.44 11.96 -1.12
CA MET A 1 9.30 11.72 -2.57
C MET A 1 8.87 10.28 -2.72
N VAL A 2 7.85 10.01 -3.54
CA VAL A 2 7.31 8.64 -3.72
C VAL A 2 8.27 7.82 -4.60
N LYS A 3 8.64 6.60 -4.20
CA LYS A 3 9.57 5.73 -4.99
C LYS A 3 8.98 5.32 -6.33
N TYR A 4 7.70 4.97 -6.36
CA TYR A 4 6.96 4.52 -7.55
C TYR A 4 5.75 5.44 -7.78
N PRO A 5 5.97 6.68 -8.26
CA PRO A 5 4.89 7.65 -8.46
C PRO A 5 3.94 7.27 -9.61
N GLN A 6 4.26 6.23 -10.38
CA GLN A 6 3.38 5.71 -11.44
C GLN A 6 2.31 4.76 -10.89
N ILE A 7 2.50 4.25 -9.68
CA ILE A 7 1.60 3.30 -9.03
C ILE A 7 0.69 4.09 -8.11
N THR A 8 -0.62 3.87 -8.23
CA THR A 8 -1.64 4.44 -7.33
C THR A 8 -2.52 3.32 -6.81
N ILE A 9 -2.55 3.16 -5.49
CA ILE A 9 -3.49 2.25 -4.83
C ILE A 9 -4.68 3.04 -4.28
N TYR A 10 -5.86 2.42 -4.26
CA TYR A 10 -7.10 3.05 -3.82
C TYR A 10 -7.56 2.40 -2.52
N ILE A 11 -7.51 3.15 -1.41
CA ILE A 11 -7.88 2.62 -0.10
C ILE A 11 -9.26 3.14 0.29
N ASP A 12 -10.18 2.22 0.53
CA ASP A 12 -11.45 2.52 1.19
C ASP A 12 -11.34 2.33 2.71
N MET A 13 -11.17 3.45 3.43
CA MET A 13 -11.06 3.44 4.89
C MET A 13 -12.35 3.02 5.61
N GLN A 14 -13.50 3.00 4.94
CA GLN A 14 -14.78 2.61 5.56
C GLN A 14 -15.10 1.11 5.38
N SER A 15 -14.31 0.43 4.56
CA SER A 15 -14.44 -1.01 4.26
C SER A 15 -13.32 -1.82 4.93
N GLU A 16 -13.40 -3.16 4.87
CA GLU A 16 -12.34 -4.07 5.34
C GLU A 16 -10.99 -3.88 4.62
N GLN A 17 -10.97 -3.12 3.52
CA GLN A 17 -9.77 -2.65 2.84
C GLN A 17 -8.95 -1.63 3.64
N GLY A 18 -9.55 -0.96 4.63
CA GLY A 18 -8.82 -0.09 5.56
C GLY A 18 -7.94 -0.86 6.57
N ASN A 19 -7.94 -2.20 6.53
CA ASN A 19 -7.08 -3.00 7.40
C ASN A 19 -5.62 -2.94 6.91
N PRO A 20 -4.62 -2.77 7.80
CA PRO A 20 -3.20 -2.75 7.44
C PRO A 20 -2.75 -3.91 6.54
N ILE A 21 -3.26 -5.12 6.80
CA ILE A 21 -2.89 -6.31 6.03
C ILE A 21 -3.41 -6.21 4.59
N SER A 22 -4.64 -5.73 4.41
CA SER A 22 -5.25 -5.52 3.09
C SER A 22 -4.49 -4.48 2.28
N ILE A 23 -4.15 -3.34 2.91
CA ILE A 23 -3.41 -2.25 2.27
C ILE A 23 -2.03 -2.72 1.81
N LEU A 24 -1.32 -3.48 2.67
CA LEU A 24 -0.04 -4.08 2.29
C LEU A 24 -0.20 -5.05 1.12
N GLY A 25 -1.22 -5.90 1.15
CA GLY A 25 -1.53 -6.81 0.05
C GLY A 25 -1.72 -6.08 -1.28
N GLU A 26 -2.53 -5.03 -1.29
CA GLU A 26 -2.76 -4.21 -2.48
C GLU A 26 -1.50 -3.52 -2.98
N ALA A 27 -0.69 -2.95 -2.09
CA ALA A 27 0.58 -2.32 -2.46
C ALA A 27 1.55 -3.33 -3.11
N ILE A 28 1.64 -4.55 -2.56
CA ILE A 28 2.52 -5.60 -3.10
C ILE A 28 2.03 -6.08 -4.47
N VAL A 29 0.73 -6.30 -4.62
CA VAL A 29 0.14 -6.68 -5.92
C VAL A 29 0.38 -5.58 -6.96
N ALA A 30 0.15 -4.32 -6.61
CA ALA A 30 0.36 -3.21 -7.54
C ALA A 30 1.84 -3.06 -7.97
N LEU A 31 2.78 -3.31 -7.05
CA LEU A 31 4.21 -3.37 -7.36
C LEU A 31 4.55 -4.56 -8.28
N GLU A 32 3.94 -5.72 -8.04
CA GLU A 32 4.11 -6.90 -8.87
C GLU A 32 3.59 -6.69 -10.29
N GLU A 33 2.40 -6.11 -10.45
CA GLU A 33 1.81 -5.79 -11.75
C GLU A 33 2.63 -4.75 -12.53
N TYR A 34 3.29 -3.84 -11.82
CA TYR A 34 4.23 -2.89 -12.42
C TYR A 34 5.58 -3.53 -12.82
N GLY A 35 5.83 -4.77 -12.40
CA GLY A 35 7.07 -5.51 -12.70
C GLY A 35 8.22 -5.23 -11.73
N VAL A 36 7.95 -4.76 -10.52
CA VAL A 36 8.98 -4.61 -9.48
C VAL A 36 9.43 -5.97 -8.99
N ASP A 37 10.73 -6.23 -8.95
CA ASP A 37 11.31 -7.51 -8.52
C ASP A 37 10.85 -7.95 -7.11
N GLU A 38 10.75 -9.27 -6.93
CA GLU A 38 10.38 -9.89 -5.66
C GLU A 38 11.29 -9.46 -4.50
N GLU A 39 12.59 -9.28 -4.75
CA GLU A 39 13.53 -8.82 -3.73
C GLU A 39 13.14 -7.44 -3.18
N ILE A 40 12.74 -6.53 -4.07
CA ILE A 40 12.34 -5.17 -3.71
C ILE A 40 10.98 -5.19 -3.01
N ARG A 41 10.01 -5.99 -3.48
CA ARG A 41 8.73 -6.19 -2.78
C ARG A 41 8.95 -6.76 -1.38
N GLY A 42 9.91 -7.67 -1.22
CA GLY A 42 10.32 -8.23 0.06
C GLY A 42 10.94 -7.21 1.02
N GLN A 43 11.57 -6.16 0.52
CA GLN A 43 12.04 -5.03 1.35
C GLN A 43 10.86 -4.27 1.94
N LEU A 44 9.84 -3.94 1.13
CA LEU A 44 8.63 -3.27 1.62
C LEU A 44 7.96 -4.09 2.73
N ILE A 45 7.80 -5.40 2.53
CA ILE A 45 7.24 -6.31 3.54
C ILE A 45 8.05 -6.24 4.84
N LYS A 46 9.39 -6.28 4.77
CA LYS A 46 10.25 -6.19 5.96
C LYS A 46 10.17 -4.85 6.67
N GLU A 47 10.02 -3.75 5.93
CA GLU A 47 9.88 -2.39 6.50
C GLU A 47 8.58 -2.26 7.30
N VAL A 48 7.49 -2.90 6.85
CA VAL A 48 6.17 -2.82 7.51
C VAL A 48 5.91 -3.94 8.53
N ALA A 49 6.55 -5.11 8.41
CA ALA A 49 6.23 -6.33 9.16
C ALA A 49 6.40 -6.23 10.69
N ASN A 50 7.04 -5.18 11.20
CA ASN A 50 7.35 -5.04 12.63
C ASN A 50 6.78 -3.76 13.27
N LYS A 51 5.91 -3.01 12.60
CA LYS A 51 5.50 -1.68 13.10
C LYS A 51 3.99 -1.43 13.04
N ASP A 52 3.56 -0.45 13.83
CA ASP A 52 2.17 -0.02 13.98
C ASP A 52 1.51 0.43 12.66
N TYR A 53 0.19 0.42 12.64
CA TYR A 53 -0.66 0.83 11.51
C TYR A 53 -0.23 2.15 10.85
N ASN A 54 0.10 3.16 11.65
CA ASN A 54 0.55 4.46 11.13
C ASN A 54 1.88 4.36 10.38
N HIS A 55 2.78 3.48 10.83
CA HIS A 55 4.04 3.27 10.13
C HIS A 55 3.82 2.54 8.81
N LEU A 56 2.93 1.55 8.78
CA LEU A 56 2.58 0.85 7.55
C LEU A 56 2.04 1.81 6.49
N LEU A 57 1.09 2.67 6.86
CA LEU A 57 0.54 3.67 5.93
C LEU A 57 1.62 4.62 5.44
N GLN A 58 2.43 5.18 6.34
CA GLN A 58 3.49 6.10 5.97
C GLN A 58 4.49 5.46 5.00
N THR A 59 4.93 4.24 5.30
CA THR A 59 5.86 3.51 4.42
C THR A 59 5.20 3.26 3.06
N ILE A 60 3.93 2.87 3.00
CA ILE A 60 3.24 2.65 1.72
C ILE A 60 3.11 3.95 0.92
N GLU A 61 2.80 5.08 1.57
CA GLU A 61 2.77 6.41 0.94
C GLU A 61 4.16 6.89 0.46
N GLU A 62 5.25 6.43 1.07
CA GLU A 62 6.61 6.68 0.59
C GLU A 62 6.94 5.84 -0.65
N TRP A 63 6.30 4.68 -0.79
CA TRP A 63 6.57 3.74 -1.87
C TRP A 63 5.69 3.98 -3.10
N VAL A 64 4.39 4.20 -2.93
CA VAL A 64 3.40 4.36 -4.01
C VAL A 64 2.47 5.54 -3.70
N ASN A 65 1.74 6.04 -4.70
CA ASN A 65 0.66 6.99 -4.43
C ASN A 65 -0.52 6.28 -3.79
N VAL A 66 -1.14 6.94 -2.83
CA VAL A 66 -2.34 6.44 -2.15
C VAL A 66 -3.48 7.41 -2.40
N SER A 67 -4.60 6.89 -2.90
CA SER A 67 -5.83 7.66 -3.09
C SER A 67 -6.91 7.10 -2.17
N TYR A 68 -7.43 7.95 -1.29
CA TYR A 68 -8.49 7.54 -0.37
C TYR A 68 -9.85 7.76 -1.04
N ILE A 69 -10.55 6.66 -1.31
CA ILE A 69 -11.91 6.72 -1.82
C ILE A 69 -12.90 6.68 -0.66
N LYS A 70 -13.91 7.55 -0.70
CA LYS A 70 -15.07 7.40 0.19
C LYS A 70 -15.96 6.32 -0.40
N ALA A 71 -16.20 5.24 0.34
CA ALA A 71 -17.24 4.27 0.01
C ALA A 71 -18.51 5.03 -0.41
N LYS A 72 -18.97 4.83 -1.64
CA LYS A 72 -20.24 5.38 -2.09
C LYS A 72 -21.33 4.60 -1.33
N LYS A 73 -21.93 5.22 -0.31
CA LYS A 73 -23.16 4.70 0.32
C LYS A 73 -24.16 4.43 -0.81
N ILE A 74 -24.43 3.15 -1.05
CA ILE A 74 -25.54 2.68 -1.89
C ILE A 74 -26.84 2.87 -1.11
#